data_AF-A0A6B3LY13-F1
#
_entry.id   AF-A0A6B3LY13-F1
#
_cell.length_a   1.000
_cell.length_b   1.000
_cell.length_c   1.000
_cell.angle_alpha   90.00
_cell.angle_beta   90.00
_cell.angle_gamma   90.00
#
_symmetry.space_group_name_H-M   'P 1'
#
loop_
_entity.id
_entity.type
_entity.pdbx_description
1 polymer ?
#
loop_
_entity_poly.entity_id
_entity_poly.type
_entity_poly.pdbx_seq_one_letter_code
_entity_poly.pdbx_strand_id
1 'polypeptide(L)' 'MDAFRTKNIKEGEVLTYQELYPILQEKYPKYKDVQKEAEQHLAKLSYVNPAPDGLMLTQVGYDALSEM' A
#
# COMPACT_ATOMS: atom_id res chain seq x y z
N MET A 1 0.88 0.52 -4.96
CA MET A 1 1.43 1.87 -5.22
C MET A 1 0.34 2.88 -5.54
N ASP A 2 -0.52 2.68 -6.54
CA ASP A 2 -1.62 3.64 -6.83
C ASP A 2 -2.47 4.04 -5.62
N ALA A 3 -2.78 3.12 -4.70
CA ALA A 3 -3.54 3.44 -3.49
C ALA A 3 -2.91 4.58 -2.65
N PHE A 4 -1.59 4.54 -2.47
CA PHE A 4 -0.84 5.56 -1.75
C PHE A 4 -0.80 6.89 -2.54
N ARG A 5 -0.70 6.81 -3.87
CA ARG A 5 -0.72 7.98 -4.78
C ARG A 5 -2.07 8.70 -4.76
N THR A 6 -3.16 7.96 -4.94
CA THR A 6 -4.53 8.48 -4.94
C THR A 6 -4.89 9.13 -3.61
N LYS A 7 -4.37 8.60 -2.51
CA LYS A 7 -4.58 9.12 -1.16
C LYS A 7 -3.54 10.17 -0.73
N ASN A 8 -2.57 10.48 -1.58
CA ASN A 8 -1.48 11.44 -1.32
C ASN A 8 -0.72 11.16 -0.01
N ILE A 9 -0.55 9.87 0.32
CA ILE A 9 0.11 9.43 1.55
C ILE A 9 1.59 9.75 1.47
N LYS A 10 2.12 10.41 2.49
CA LYS A 10 3.54 10.75 2.60
C LYS A 10 4.35 9.64 3.27
N GLU A 11 5.66 9.74 3.16
CA GLU A 11 6.57 8.90 3.95
C GLU A 11 6.23 8.98 5.44
N GLY A 12 6.21 7.82 6.11
CA GLY A 12 5.85 7.71 7.52
C GLY A 12 4.35 7.78 7.82
N GLU A 13 3.50 8.09 6.83
CA GLU A 13 2.05 8.02 7.00
C GLU A 13 1.51 6.60 6.79
N VAL A 14 0.43 6.29 7.48
CA VAL A 14 -0.23 4.98 7.45
C VAL A 14 -1.45 5.06 6.56
N LEU A 15 -1.46 4.24 5.50
CA LEU A 15 -2.67 4.00 4.73
C LEU A 15 -3.47 2.89 5.42
N THR A 16 -4.64 3.25 5.92
CA THR A 16 -5.49 2.31 6.66
C THR A 16 -6.03 1.21 5.74
N TYR A 17 -6.28 0.02 6.32
CA TYR A 17 -6.86 -1.08 5.53
C TYR A 17 -8.22 -0.72 4.94
N GLN A 18 -9.01 0.11 5.63
CA GLN A 18 -10.32 0.55 5.15
C GLN A 18 -10.23 1.35 3.85
N GLU A 19 -9.17 2.14 3.69
CA GLU A 19 -8.94 2.93 2.48
C GLU A 19 -8.22 2.15 1.39
N LEU A 20 -7.31 1.26 1.79
CA LEU A 20 -6.58 0.39 0.87
C LEU A 20 -7.49 -0.66 0.21
N TYR A 21 -8.42 -1.22 0.97
CA TYR A 21 -9.28 -2.33 0.55
C TYR A 21 -10.08 -2.06 -0.74
N PRO A 22 -10.88 -0.99 -0.85
CA PRO A 22 -11.65 -0.73 -2.07
C PRO A 22 -10.75 -0.55 -3.29
N ILE A 23 -9.56 0.04 -3.14
CA ILE A 23 -8.61 0.24 -4.24
C ILE A 23 -8.02 -1.09 -4.71
N LEU A 24 -7.65 -1.97 -3.78
CA LEU A 24 -7.15 -3.30 -4.13
C LEU A 24 -8.24 -4.17 -4.77
N GLN A 25 -9.47 -4.10 -4.26
CA GLN A 25 -10.58 -4.87 -4.79
C GLN A 25 -11.00 -4.39 -6.19
N GLU A 26 -10.98 -3.08 -6.45
CA GLU A 26 -11.26 -2.51 -7.78
C GLU A 26 -10.17 -2.90 -8.79
N LYS A 27 -8.90 -2.83 -8.38
CA LYS A 27 -7.77 -3.08 -9.27
C LYS A 27 -7.50 -4.57 -9.52
N TYR A 28 -7.80 -5.42 -8.54
CA TYR A 28 -7.56 -6.86 -8.57
C TYR A 28 -8.78 -7.66 -8.06
N PRO A 29 -9.94 -7.57 -8.74
CA PRO A 29 -11.19 -8.18 -8.28
C PRO A 29 -11.18 -9.72 -8.28
N LYS A 30 -10.18 -10.34 -8.92
CA LYS A 30 -10.03 -11.80 -9.04
C LYS A 30 -9.24 -12.43 -7.90
N TYR A 31 -8.57 -11.64 -7.07
CA TYR A 31 -7.72 -12.16 -6.00
C TYR A 31 -8.52 -12.28 -4.70
N LYS A 32 -8.62 -13.52 -4.20
CA LYS A 32 -9.37 -13.84 -2.98
C LYS A 32 -8.74 -13.24 -1.72
N ASP A 33 -7.40 -13.18 -1.69
CA ASP A 33 -6.58 -12.64 -0.60
C ASP A 33 -5.70 -11.49 -1.08
N VAL A 34 -6.24 -10.59 -1.91
CA VAL A 34 -5.50 -9.45 -2.48
C VAL A 34 -4.81 -8.60 -1.40
N GLN A 35 -5.38 -8.53 -0.20
CA GLN A 35 -4.77 -7.85 0.95
C GLN A 35 -3.42 -8.48 1.29
N LYS A 36 -3.41 -9.77 1.61
CA LYS A 36 -2.22 -10.45 2.10
C LYS A 36 -1.14 -10.48 1.04
N GLU A 37 -1.51 -10.66 -0.22
CA GLU A 37 -0.57 -10.58 -1.35
C GLU A 37 0.00 -9.17 -1.51
N ALA A 38 -0.83 -8.13 -1.48
CA ALA A 38 -0.37 -6.75 -1.61
C ALA A 38 0.54 -6.34 -0.44
N GLU A 39 0.16 -6.69 0.79
CA GLU A 39 1.00 -6.45 1.97
C GLU A 39 2.33 -7.17 1.85
N GLN A 40 2.33 -8.47 1.56
CA GLN A 40 3.57 -9.25 1.43
C GLN A 40 4.44 -8.72 0.30
N HIS A 41 3.85 -8.35 -0.83
CA HIS A 41 4.58 -7.82 -1.96
C HIS A 41 5.23 -6.47 -1.65
N LEU A 42 4.46 -5.54 -1.08
CA LEU A 42 4.96 -4.22 -0.72
C LEU A 42 5.99 -4.29 0.44
N ALA A 43 5.76 -5.16 1.42
CA ALA A 43 6.70 -5.38 2.53
C ALA A 43 8.00 -6.03 2.03
N LYS A 44 7.91 -6.99 1.10
CA LYS A 44 9.08 -7.64 0.49
C LYS A 44 9.94 -6.64 -0.30
N LEU A 45 9.32 -5.63 -0.91
CA LEU A 45 10.01 -4.53 -1.58
C LEU A 45 10.49 -3.44 -0.63
N SER A 46 10.26 -3.59 0.69
CA SER A 46 10.57 -2.58 1.71
C SER A 46 9.87 -1.23 1.46
N TYR A 47 8.80 -1.22 0.68
CA TYR A 47 8.03 -0.03 0.33
C TYR A 47 7.03 0.37 1.42
N VAL A 48 6.59 -0.61 2.22
CA VAL A 48 5.70 -0.38 3.35
C VAL A 48 6.15 -1.19 4.54
N ASN A 49 5.81 -0.70 5.73
CA ASN A 49 5.88 -1.45 6.97
C ASN A 49 4.46 -1.81 7.44
N PRO A 50 4.19 -3.08 7.77
CA PRO A 50 2.91 -3.46 8.35
C PRO A 50 2.74 -2.80 9.73
N ALA A 51 1.61 -2.12 9.91
CA ALA A 51 1.22 -1.44 11.13
C ALA A 51 -0.13 -1.99 11.63
N PRO A 52 -0.50 -1.78 12.91
CA PRO A 52 -1.75 -2.31 13.46
C PRO A 52 -3.00 -1.82 12.70
N ASP A 53 -2.97 -0.57 12.23
CA ASP A 53 -4.10 0.09 11.57
C ASP A 53 -4.05 0.02 10.03
N GLY A 54 -2.95 -0.48 9.45
CA GLY A 54 -2.75 -0.46 7.99
C GLY A 54 -1.31 -0.67 7.53
N LEU A 55 -0.98 -0.07 6.39
CA LEU A 55 0.35 -0.11 5.81
C LEU A 55 1.01 1.27 5.91
N MET A 56 2.10 1.37 6.67
CA MET A 56 2.91 2.58 6.76
C MET A 56 3.81 2.69 5.54
N LEU A 57 3.73 3.79 4.80
CA LEU A 57 4.59 4.03 3.66
C LEU A 57 6.02 4.34 4.15
N THR A 58 7.01 3.60 3.67
CA THR A 58 8.42 3.91 3.98
C THR A 58 8.95 4.98 3.05
N GLN A 59 10.07 5.60 3.40
CA GLN A 59 10.78 6.53 2.53
C GLN A 59 11.10 5.88 1.16
N VAL A 60 11.56 4.63 1.16
CA VAL A 60 11.83 3.86 -0.06
C VAL A 60 10.57 3.69 -0.92
N GLY A 61 9.43 3.40 -0.29
CA GLY A 61 8.16 3.31 -1.02
C GLY A 61 7.68 4.65 -1.57
N TYR A 62 7.93 5.74 -0.84
CA TYR A 62 7.61 7.09 -1.27
C TYR A 62 8.48 7.56 -2.45
N ASP A 63 9.77 7.26 -2.43
CA ASP A 63 10.68 7.53 -3.55
C ASP A 63 10.24 6.74 -4.79
N ALA A 64 9.89 5.46 -4.63
CA ALA A 64 9.38 4.62 -5.70
C ALA A 64 8.04 5.12 -6.29
N LEU A 65 7.23 5.87 -5.53
CA LEU A 65 6.02 6.55 -6.02
C LEU A 65 6.32 7.83 -6.80
N SER A 66 7.42 8.50 -6.46
CA SER A 66 7.87 9.73 -7.11
C SER A 66 8.59 9.48 -8.43
N GLU A 67 9.24 8.33 -8.58
CA GLU A 67 9.98 7.94 -9.81
C GLU A 67 9.12 7.31 -10.93
N MET A 68 7.82 7.03 -10.68
CA MET A 68 6.88 6.44 -11.65
C MET A 68 5.94 7.45 -12.31
#